data_AF-A0A924MZU7-F1
#
_entry.id   AF-A0A924MZU7-F1
#
_cell.length_a   1.000
_cell.length_b   1.000
_cell.length_c   1.000
_cell.angle_alpha   90.00
_cell.angle_beta   90.00
_cell.angle_gamma   90.00
#
_symmetry.space_group_name_H-M   'P 1'
#
loop_
_entity.id
_entity.type
_entity.pdbx_description
1 polymer ?
#
loop_
_entity_poly.entity_id
_entity_poly.type
_entity_poly.pdbx_seq_one_letter_code
_entity_poly.pdbx_strand_id
1 'polypeptide(L)'
;VLGDGHLAAFQGGEAVGPRRVAAALAHDDQGPRPPQSAPHVGYQKMQGGSIQVMADAGPPAKGVLSVAACAQPAAIEIVCGKDRLITSCGWSPEAAGANAFRLSDAASTLSVGDGSAGRPLAGWRAGALGPWLIDGAADVEVKRHDVADTGVWLDIVHDGWKRLGLTHARRLFLDLKADELRGEDSLLPIVSGGEDGPRRYLPFMISFHLHPDARASLARDGKSVLIKGQSNVGWWLRNDAVEVAIAPSAHFDHGHARRAGTIVLKSQVRPEKGAKIRWKLARAADH
;
A
#
# COMPACT_ATOMS: atom_id res chain seq x y z
N VAL A 1 -12.54 11.16 0.45
CA VAL A 1 -11.63 12.20 -0.08
C VAL A 1 -10.44 12.39 0.87
N LEU A 2 -9.24 12.51 0.31
CA LEU A 2 -7.99 12.78 1.03
C LEU A 2 -7.65 14.29 1.02
N GLY A 3 -6.62 14.70 1.75
CA GLY A 3 -6.25 16.12 1.97
C GLY A 3 -5.86 16.88 0.70
N ASP A 4 -5.50 16.16 -0.37
CA ASP A 4 -5.22 16.67 -1.71
C ASP A 4 -6.48 16.81 -2.59
N GLY A 5 -7.66 16.51 -2.05
CA GLY A 5 -8.93 16.57 -2.76
C GLY A 5 -9.22 15.38 -3.68
N HIS A 6 -8.33 14.39 -3.76
CA HIS A 6 -8.50 13.21 -4.61
C HIS A 6 -9.13 12.04 -3.83
N LEU A 7 -9.63 11.04 -4.56
CA LEU A 7 -9.86 9.70 -4.02
C LEU A 7 -8.57 8.88 -4.04
N ALA A 8 -8.55 7.78 -3.30
CA ALA A 8 -7.44 6.84 -3.33
C ALA A 8 -7.53 5.91 -4.55
N ALA A 9 -6.39 5.44 -5.05
CA ALA A 9 -6.31 4.56 -6.22
C ALA A 9 -6.05 3.10 -5.81
N PHE A 10 -7.12 2.31 -5.68
CA PHE A 10 -7.07 0.90 -5.32
C PHE A 10 -7.96 0.05 -6.22
N GLN A 11 -7.68 -1.26 -6.30
CA GLN A 11 -8.56 -2.27 -6.91
C GLN A 11 -9.01 -1.94 -8.34
N GLY A 12 -8.09 -1.40 -9.15
CA GLY A 12 -8.37 -1.00 -10.52
C GLY A 12 -9.09 0.34 -10.66
N GLY A 13 -9.23 1.09 -9.58
CA GLY A 13 -9.64 2.49 -9.60
C GLY A 13 -8.44 3.41 -9.77
N GLU A 14 -8.51 4.30 -10.77
CA GLU A 14 -7.58 5.43 -10.88
C GLU A 14 -7.89 6.48 -9.79
N ALA A 15 -6.90 7.31 -9.46
CA ALA A 15 -7.13 8.44 -8.57
C ALA A 15 -8.15 9.40 -9.21
N VAL A 16 -9.29 9.60 -8.55
CA VAL A 16 -10.31 10.52 -9.06
C VAL A 16 -9.95 11.94 -8.65
N GLY A 17 -9.74 12.81 -9.64
CA GLY A 17 -9.33 14.19 -9.44
C GLY A 17 -10.38 15.09 -8.74
N PRO A 18 -9.96 16.20 -8.12
CA PRO A 18 -10.80 17.04 -7.26
C PRO A 18 -12.02 17.62 -7.97
N ARG A 19 -11.91 17.92 -9.26
CA ARG A 19 -13.05 18.42 -10.06
C ARG A 19 -14.18 17.40 -10.18
N ARG A 20 -13.83 16.12 -10.43
CA ARG A 20 -14.82 15.03 -10.51
C ARG A 20 -15.42 14.73 -9.14
N VAL A 21 -14.59 14.75 -8.09
CA VAL A 21 -15.06 14.60 -6.71
C VAL A 21 -16.02 15.73 -6.33
N ALA A 22 -15.64 16.99 -6.59
CA ALA A 22 -16.49 18.15 -6.31
C ALA A 22 -17.80 18.10 -7.10
N ALA A 23 -17.77 17.69 -8.37
CA ALA A 23 -18.98 17.52 -9.17
C ALA A 23 -19.91 16.43 -8.61
N ALA A 24 -19.34 15.30 -8.15
CA ALA A 24 -20.13 14.24 -7.51
C ALA A 24 -20.74 14.69 -6.17
N LEU A 25 -20.02 15.50 -5.40
CA LEU A 25 -20.49 16.05 -4.12
C LEU A 25 -21.40 17.27 -4.28
N ALA A 26 -21.48 17.88 -5.46
CA ALA A 26 -22.27 19.10 -5.67
C ALA A 26 -23.78 18.90 -5.46
N HIS A 27 -24.24 17.64 -5.54
CA HIS A 27 -25.62 17.22 -5.32
C HIS A 27 -25.79 16.38 -4.06
N ASP A 28 -24.73 16.20 -3.28
CA ASP A 28 -24.81 15.54 -1.99
C ASP A 28 -25.33 16.57 -0.99
N ASP A 29 -26.45 16.27 -0.32
CA ASP A 29 -26.86 17.03 0.85
C ASP A 29 -25.69 17.00 1.85
N GLN A 30 -25.54 18.02 2.72
CA GLN A 30 -24.48 18.02 3.73
C GLN A 30 -24.68 16.85 4.71
N GLY A 31 -24.23 15.68 4.29
CA GLY A 31 -24.38 14.42 4.99
C GLY A 31 -23.45 14.34 6.19
N PRO A 32 -23.55 13.24 6.95
CA PRO A 32 -22.63 13.01 8.05
C PRO A 32 -21.18 13.03 7.59
N ARG A 33 -20.28 13.37 8.52
CA ARG A 33 -18.83 13.35 8.28
C ARG A 33 -18.43 12.01 7.61
N PRO A 34 -17.63 12.02 6.54
CA PRO A 34 -17.24 10.80 5.85
C PRO A 34 -16.66 9.77 6.83
N PRO A 35 -17.06 8.49 6.70
CA PRO A 35 -16.64 7.46 7.64
C PRO A 35 -15.13 7.23 7.56
N GLN A 36 -14.50 6.98 8.72
CA GLN A 36 -13.07 6.62 8.80
C GLN A 36 -12.83 5.12 8.59
N SER A 37 -13.90 4.33 8.63
CA SER A 37 -13.91 2.88 8.38
C SER A 37 -15.07 2.57 7.46
N ALA A 38 -14.81 1.88 6.35
CA ALA A 38 -15.80 1.45 5.39
C ALA A 38 -15.75 -0.09 5.28
N PRO A 39 -16.21 -0.83 6.30
CA PRO A 39 -15.94 -2.26 6.43
C PRO A 39 -16.57 -3.09 5.31
N HIS A 40 -17.71 -2.66 4.76
CA HIS A 40 -18.39 -3.36 3.65
C HIS A 40 -17.64 -3.29 2.32
N VAL A 41 -16.78 -2.29 2.13
CA VAL A 41 -15.97 -2.12 0.91
C VAL A 41 -14.47 -2.33 1.17
N GLY A 42 -14.08 -2.52 2.44
CA GLY A 42 -12.72 -2.86 2.81
C GLY A 42 -11.75 -1.69 2.91
N TYR A 43 -12.19 -0.44 3.06
CA TYR A 43 -11.26 0.70 3.18
C TYR A 43 -11.16 1.24 4.61
N GLN A 44 -9.95 1.63 5.00
CA GLN A 44 -9.65 2.24 6.29
C GLN A 44 -8.91 3.56 6.09
N LYS A 45 -9.43 4.63 6.68
CA LYS A 45 -8.80 5.95 6.68
C LYS A 45 -8.26 6.29 8.07
N MET A 46 -6.98 6.65 8.15
CA MET A 46 -6.37 7.21 9.35
C MET A 46 -6.13 8.71 9.10
N GLN A 47 -6.48 9.55 10.07
CA GLN A 47 -6.42 11.00 9.91
C GLN A 47 -5.78 11.65 11.13
N GLY A 48 -4.63 12.29 10.90
CA GLY A 48 -3.89 13.09 11.87
C GLY A 48 -3.92 14.57 11.50
N GLY A 49 -2.99 15.34 12.08
CA GLY A 49 -2.86 16.77 11.81
C GLY A 49 -2.43 17.03 10.37
N SER A 50 -1.27 16.49 9.97
CA SER A 50 -0.78 16.61 8.61
C SER A 50 -0.85 15.29 7.84
N ILE A 51 -0.75 14.15 8.50
CA ILE A 51 -0.73 12.84 7.81
C ILE A 51 -2.15 12.29 7.66
N GLN A 52 -2.50 11.89 6.44
CA GLN A 52 -3.65 11.04 6.15
C GLN A 52 -3.19 9.76 5.46
N VAL A 53 -3.74 8.63 5.89
CA VAL A 53 -3.49 7.31 5.30
C VAL A 53 -4.80 6.74 4.82
N MET A 54 -4.83 6.22 3.59
CA MET A 54 -5.86 5.29 3.16
C MET A 54 -5.25 3.90 3.00
N ALA A 55 -5.91 2.87 3.51
CA ALA A 55 -5.48 1.49 3.39
C ALA A 55 -6.58 0.63 2.73
N ASP A 56 -6.16 -0.23 1.80
CA ASP A 56 -6.95 -1.33 1.29
C ASP A 56 -6.86 -2.51 2.28
N ALA A 57 -7.97 -2.74 2.96
CA ALA A 57 -8.13 -3.68 4.06
C ALA A 57 -9.25 -4.70 3.77
N GLY A 58 -9.62 -4.88 2.49
CA GLY A 58 -10.59 -5.88 2.06
C GLY A 58 -9.95 -7.01 1.24
N PRO A 59 -10.60 -8.18 1.17
CA PRO A 59 -10.23 -9.16 0.16
C PRO A 59 -10.58 -8.62 -1.24
N PRO A 60 -9.78 -8.91 -2.27
CA PRO A 60 -10.13 -8.53 -3.63
C PRO A 60 -11.44 -9.21 -4.07
N ALA A 61 -12.16 -8.56 -4.98
CA ALA A 61 -13.34 -9.16 -5.60
C ALA A 61 -13.00 -10.51 -6.25
N LYS A 62 -14.00 -11.41 -6.36
CA LYS A 62 -13.83 -12.79 -6.85
C LYS A 62 -14.58 -13.03 -8.16
N GLY A 63 -14.10 -13.99 -8.95
CA GLY A 63 -14.77 -14.45 -10.17
C GLY A 63 -14.98 -13.31 -11.18
N VAL A 64 -16.17 -13.21 -11.76
CA VAL A 64 -16.49 -12.19 -12.79
C VAL A 64 -16.35 -10.75 -12.30
N LEU A 65 -16.49 -10.50 -11.00
CA LEU A 65 -16.33 -9.16 -10.41
C LEU A 65 -14.85 -8.76 -10.24
N SER A 66 -13.92 -9.69 -10.46
CA SER A 66 -12.49 -9.49 -10.24
C SER A 66 -11.72 -9.00 -11.46
N VAL A 67 -12.41 -8.60 -12.54
CA VAL A 67 -11.77 -8.18 -13.80
C VAL A 67 -10.79 -7.01 -13.57
N ALA A 68 -11.16 -6.05 -12.71
CA ALA A 68 -10.32 -4.91 -12.34
C ALA A 68 -9.59 -5.09 -10.98
N ALA A 69 -9.92 -6.13 -10.22
CA ALA A 69 -9.39 -6.31 -8.86
C ALA A 69 -7.86 -6.51 -8.85
N CYS A 70 -7.19 -6.00 -7.83
CA CYS A 70 -5.74 -6.08 -7.66
C CYS A 70 -5.35 -7.07 -6.56
N ALA A 71 -4.22 -7.75 -6.74
CA ALA A 71 -3.54 -8.57 -5.75
C ALA A 71 -2.65 -7.72 -4.82
N GLN A 72 -3.25 -6.68 -4.24
CA GLN A 72 -2.55 -5.64 -3.46
C GLN A 72 -3.15 -5.46 -2.06
N PRO A 73 -3.48 -6.53 -1.32
CA PRO A 73 -4.02 -6.40 0.03
C PRO A 73 -3.04 -5.63 0.94
N ALA A 74 -3.59 -4.92 1.92
CA ALA A 74 -2.84 -4.06 2.85
C ALA A 74 -2.06 -2.91 2.17
N ALA A 75 -2.31 -2.62 0.89
CA ALA A 75 -1.72 -1.47 0.23
C ALA A 75 -2.16 -0.16 0.89
N ILE A 76 -1.26 0.83 0.91
CA ILE A 76 -1.52 2.13 1.51
C ILE A 76 -1.22 3.28 0.55
N GLU A 77 -1.94 4.37 0.73
CA GLU A 77 -1.60 5.68 0.18
C GLU A 77 -1.46 6.69 1.32
N ILE A 78 -0.50 7.60 1.20
CA ILE A 78 -0.18 8.59 2.23
C ILE A 78 -0.14 9.98 1.62
N VAL A 79 -0.97 10.86 2.19
CA VAL A 79 -1.03 12.29 1.89
C VAL A 79 -0.56 13.05 3.12
N CYS A 80 0.39 13.96 2.93
CA CYS A 80 0.92 14.84 3.96
C CYS A 80 0.55 16.29 3.64
N GLY A 81 -0.37 16.88 4.42
CA GLY A 81 -0.98 18.17 4.09
C GLY A 81 -1.76 18.08 2.78
N LYS A 82 -1.25 18.76 1.74
CA LYS A 82 -1.80 18.69 0.37
C LYS A 82 -0.94 17.85 -0.58
N ASP A 83 0.22 17.37 -0.11
CA ASP A 83 1.14 16.59 -0.94
C ASP A 83 0.81 15.10 -0.83
N ARG A 84 0.39 14.49 -1.94
CA ARG A 84 0.36 13.04 -2.08
C ARG A 84 1.79 12.54 -2.23
N LEU A 85 2.29 11.82 -1.24
CA LEU A 85 3.67 11.35 -1.22
C LEU A 85 3.77 9.90 -1.69
N ILE A 86 2.98 9.02 -1.08
CA ILE A 86 2.99 7.58 -1.34
C ILE A 86 1.64 7.17 -1.92
N THR A 87 1.67 6.39 -2.99
CA THR A 87 0.49 5.92 -3.74
C THR A 87 0.73 4.49 -4.25
N SER A 88 -0.09 4.01 -5.17
CA SER A 88 0.21 2.84 -6.00
C SER A 88 0.67 3.28 -7.39
N CYS A 89 1.13 2.35 -8.23
CA CYS A 89 1.42 2.65 -9.64
C CYS A 89 0.17 3.05 -10.43
N GLY A 90 -1.03 2.88 -9.87
CA GLY A 90 -2.28 3.07 -10.59
C GLY A 90 -2.56 1.92 -11.55
N TRP A 91 -3.81 1.77 -11.95
CA TRP A 91 -4.24 0.77 -12.92
C TRP A 91 -5.36 1.35 -13.77
N SER A 92 -5.32 1.06 -15.07
CA SER A 92 -6.36 1.44 -16.02
C SER A 92 -6.61 0.29 -16.98
N PRO A 93 -7.88 -0.06 -17.31
CA PRO A 93 -8.16 -1.00 -18.39
C PRO A 93 -7.60 -0.53 -19.74
N GLU A 94 -7.46 0.78 -19.90
CA GLU A 94 -6.99 1.44 -21.13
C GLU A 94 -5.46 1.47 -21.24
N ALA A 95 -4.73 1.15 -20.16
CA ALA A 95 -3.27 1.16 -20.13
C ALA A 95 -2.66 -0.10 -20.77
N ALA A 96 -1.62 0.08 -21.58
CA ALA A 96 -0.79 -1.04 -22.06
C ALA A 96 -0.15 -1.78 -20.87
N GLY A 97 -0.23 -3.12 -20.86
CA GLY A 97 0.32 -3.92 -19.76
C GLY A 97 -0.49 -3.84 -18.45
N ALA A 98 -1.77 -3.40 -18.51
CA ALA A 98 -2.67 -3.22 -17.37
C ALA A 98 -2.53 -4.30 -16.28
N ASN A 99 -2.48 -5.58 -16.66
CA ASN A 99 -2.46 -6.67 -15.69
C ASN A 99 -1.22 -6.71 -14.77
N ALA A 100 -0.06 -6.19 -15.20
CA ALA A 100 1.13 -6.13 -14.33
C ALA A 100 0.93 -5.17 -13.15
N PHE A 101 0.17 -4.08 -13.37
CA PHE A 101 -0.10 -3.08 -12.33
C PHE A 101 -1.14 -3.54 -11.29
N ARG A 102 -1.68 -4.75 -11.46
CA ARG A 102 -2.56 -5.39 -10.47
C ARG A 102 -1.79 -6.22 -9.45
N LEU A 103 -0.50 -6.43 -9.65
CA LEU A 103 0.33 -7.28 -8.80
C LEU A 103 0.87 -6.51 -7.59
N SER A 104 1.31 -7.23 -6.56
CA SER A 104 1.80 -6.64 -5.31
C SER A 104 2.95 -5.65 -5.52
N ASP A 105 3.84 -5.89 -6.48
CA ASP A 105 4.98 -5.00 -6.82
C ASP A 105 4.58 -3.66 -7.44
N ALA A 106 3.30 -3.46 -7.75
CA ALA A 106 2.77 -2.22 -8.29
C ALA A 106 1.96 -1.40 -7.26
N ALA A 107 1.98 -1.81 -5.99
CA ALA A 107 1.36 -1.07 -4.90
C ALA A 107 2.29 -0.92 -3.71
N SER A 108 1.97 0.06 -2.86
CA SER A 108 2.73 0.30 -1.65
C SER A 108 2.40 -0.73 -0.58
N THR A 109 2.87 -1.97 -0.77
CA THR A 109 2.64 -3.15 0.08
C THR A 109 3.88 -4.06 0.08
N LEU A 110 3.79 -5.21 0.76
CA LEU A 110 4.85 -6.21 0.85
C LEU A 110 4.72 -7.25 -0.29
N SER A 111 5.86 -7.64 -0.88
CA SER A 111 5.99 -8.78 -1.80
C SER A 111 7.08 -9.76 -1.38
N VAL A 112 6.92 -11.04 -1.74
CA VAL A 112 7.85 -12.14 -1.42
C VAL A 112 8.28 -12.87 -2.69
N GLY A 113 9.59 -12.99 -2.91
CA GLY A 113 10.17 -13.49 -4.14
C GLY A 113 9.79 -12.64 -5.35
N ASP A 114 9.68 -13.29 -6.51
CA ASP A 114 9.12 -12.68 -7.73
C ASP A 114 7.60 -12.90 -7.81
N GLY A 115 6.96 -13.05 -6.64
CA GLY A 115 5.57 -13.44 -6.52
C GLY A 115 4.64 -12.27 -6.22
N SER A 116 3.34 -12.54 -6.30
CA SER A 116 2.27 -11.60 -5.92
C SER A 116 1.26 -12.30 -5.02
N ALA A 117 0.48 -11.54 -4.25
CA ALA A 117 -0.59 -12.04 -3.37
C ALA A 117 -1.86 -12.49 -4.14
N GLY A 118 -1.67 -12.98 -5.37
CA GLY A 118 -2.69 -13.25 -6.37
C GLY A 118 -2.18 -12.90 -7.76
N ARG A 119 -2.89 -13.33 -8.80
CA ARG A 119 -2.52 -13.06 -10.20
C ARG A 119 -3.75 -13.02 -11.11
N PRO A 120 -3.74 -12.20 -12.17
CA PRO A 120 -4.73 -12.29 -13.23
C PRO A 120 -4.64 -13.63 -13.98
N LEU A 121 -5.78 -14.14 -14.45
CA LEU A 121 -5.83 -15.21 -15.44
C LEU A 121 -5.07 -14.78 -16.71
N ALA A 122 -4.42 -15.75 -17.34
CA ALA A 122 -3.67 -15.56 -18.59
C ALA A 122 -3.99 -16.70 -19.58
N GLY A 123 -3.59 -16.52 -20.84
CA GLY A 123 -3.77 -17.51 -21.91
C GLY A 123 -5.23 -17.70 -22.33
N TRP A 124 -5.57 -18.89 -22.84
CA TRP A 124 -6.89 -19.18 -23.41
C TRP A 124 -8.05 -18.96 -22.42
N ARG A 125 -7.84 -19.25 -21.13
CA ARG A 125 -8.85 -19.04 -20.08
C ARG A 125 -9.17 -17.57 -19.89
N ALA A 126 -8.16 -16.69 -19.99
CA ALA A 126 -8.38 -15.25 -19.93
C ALA A 126 -9.13 -14.74 -21.16
N GLY A 127 -8.92 -15.34 -22.34
CA GLY A 127 -9.70 -15.01 -23.54
C GLY A 127 -11.19 -15.36 -23.41
N ALA A 128 -11.51 -16.46 -22.71
CA ALA A 128 -12.90 -16.90 -22.51
C ALA A 128 -13.62 -16.21 -21.35
N LEU A 129 -12.92 -16.00 -20.22
CA LEU A 129 -13.53 -15.51 -18.98
C LEU A 129 -13.21 -14.04 -18.69
N GLY A 130 -12.19 -13.48 -19.33
CA GLY A 130 -11.55 -12.24 -18.93
C GLY A 130 -10.41 -12.48 -17.92
N PRO A 131 -9.64 -11.43 -17.59
CA PRO A 131 -8.48 -11.53 -16.72
C PRO A 131 -8.90 -11.55 -15.24
N TRP A 132 -9.68 -12.55 -14.82
CA TRP A 132 -10.10 -12.67 -13.41
C TRP A 132 -8.89 -12.78 -12.49
N LEU A 133 -8.98 -12.17 -11.32
CA LEU A 133 -7.99 -12.38 -10.28
C LEU A 133 -8.22 -13.76 -9.65
N ILE A 134 -7.16 -14.56 -9.64
CA ILE A 134 -7.12 -15.89 -9.02
C ILE A 134 -5.96 -15.97 -8.03
N ASP A 135 -6.01 -16.96 -7.14
CA ASP A 135 -5.02 -17.17 -6.08
C ASP A 135 -4.83 -15.94 -5.16
N GLY A 136 -5.81 -15.03 -5.17
CA GLY A 136 -5.84 -13.83 -4.33
C GLY A 136 -6.02 -14.15 -2.85
N ALA A 137 -5.72 -13.18 -1.99
CA ALA A 137 -6.06 -13.27 -0.57
C ALA A 137 -7.56 -13.58 -0.41
N ALA A 138 -7.85 -14.64 0.34
CA ALA A 138 -9.20 -15.08 0.62
C ALA A 138 -9.68 -14.59 1.99
N ASP A 139 -8.75 -14.45 2.94
CA ASP A 139 -8.99 -13.97 4.29
C ASP A 139 -8.18 -12.70 4.54
N VAL A 140 -8.88 -11.67 5.01
CA VAL A 140 -8.32 -10.37 5.37
C VAL A 140 -8.97 -9.94 6.69
N GLU A 141 -8.21 -10.02 7.77
CA GLU A 141 -8.64 -9.58 9.09
C GLU A 141 -8.21 -8.13 9.32
N VAL A 142 -9.11 -7.33 9.89
CA VAL A 142 -8.84 -5.91 10.21
C VAL A 142 -9.21 -5.64 11.66
N LYS A 143 -8.28 -5.08 12.42
CA LYS A 143 -8.53 -4.58 13.76
C LYS A 143 -8.15 -3.11 13.82
N ARG A 144 -9.09 -2.28 14.27
CA ARG A 144 -8.90 -0.85 14.42
C ARG A 144 -9.18 -0.45 15.86
N HIS A 145 -8.34 0.39 16.42
CA HIS A 145 -8.54 0.96 17.75
C HIS A 145 -8.17 2.44 17.74
N ASP A 146 -9.12 3.29 18.10
CA ASP A 146 -8.96 4.75 18.09
C ASP A 146 -8.94 5.23 19.55
N VAL A 147 -7.87 5.90 19.96
CA VAL A 147 -7.78 6.54 21.27
C VAL A 147 -7.76 8.05 21.05
N ALA A 148 -8.80 8.71 21.55
CA ALA A 148 -8.95 10.16 21.45
C ALA A 148 -7.66 10.89 21.89
N ASP A 149 -7.27 11.89 21.09
CA ASP A 149 -6.10 12.75 21.30
C ASP A 149 -4.74 12.03 21.44
N THR A 150 -4.71 10.71 21.24
CA THR A 150 -3.50 9.89 21.35
C THR A 150 -3.09 9.36 19.98
N GLY A 151 -3.96 8.56 19.36
CA GLY A 151 -3.55 7.83 18.17
C GLY A 151 -4.60 6.88 17.61
N VAL A 152 -4.32 6.42 16.40
CA VAL A 152 -5.12 5.42 15.68
C VAL A 152 -4.24 4.22 15.41
N TRP A 153 -4.68 3.03 15.84
CA TRP A 153 -4.08 1.75 15.52
C TRP A 153 -4.89 1.05 14.45
N LEU A 154 -4.20 0.48 13.47
CA LEU A 154 -4.79 -0.30 12.40
C LEU A 154 -3.91 -1.52 12.10
N ASP A 155 -4.43 -2.70 12.38
CA ASP A 155 -3.81 -3.98 12.04
C ASP A 155 -4.59 -4.61 10.88
N ILE A 156 -3.88 -4.96 9.81
CA ILE A 156 -4.42 -5.67 8.63
C ILE A 156 -3.61 -6.94 8.46
N VAL A 157 -4.27 -8.10 8.46
CA VAL A 157 -3.63 -9.41 8.28
C VAL A 157 -4.28 -10.14 7.12
N HIS A 158 -3.51 -10.73 6.20
CA HIS A 158 -4.06 -11.47 5.07
C HIS A 158 -3.27 -12.73 4.69
N ASP A 159 -3.95 -13.67 4.03
CA ASP A 159 -3.43 -15.01 3.65
C ASP A 159 -2.80 -15.08 2.25
N GLY A 160 -2.45 -13.93 1.66
CA GLY A 160 -2.00 -13.83 0.25
C GLY A 160 -0.72 -14.60 -0.07
N TRP A 161 0.05 -14.99 0.95
CA TRP A 161 1.30 -15.75 0.85
C TRP A 161 1.18 -17.19 1.37
N LYS A 162 -0.04 -17.71 1.56
CA LYS A 162 -0.26 -19.06 2.12
C LYS A 162 0.43 -20.17 1.33
N ARG A 163 0.60 -20.00 0.01
CA ARG A 163 1.36 -20.95 -0.85
C ARG A 163 2.84 -21.07 -0.45
N LEU A 164 3.36 -20.08 0.27
CA LEU A 164 4.71 -20.03 0.84
C LEU A 164 4.69 -20.35 2.34
N GLY A 165 3.55 -20.71 2.92
CA GLY A 165 3.40 -20.98 4.35
C GLY A 165 3.38 -19.73 5.23
N LEU A 166 3.09 -18.55 4.66
CA LEU A 166 3.15 -17.25 5.34
C LEU A 166 1.82 -16.49 5.28
N THR A 167 1.52 -15.73 6.33
CA THR A 167 0.57 -14.61 6.28
C THR A 167 1.34 -13.29 6.33
N HIS A 168 0.75 -12.24 5.79
CA HIS A 168 1.31 -10.88 5.90
C HIS A 168 0.45 -10.06 6.86
N ALA A 169 1.10 -9.44 7.84
CA ALA A 169 0.50 -8.53 8.79
C ALA A 169 1.13 -7.15 8.67
N ARG A 170 0.32 -6.14 8.34
CA ARG A 170 0.69 -4.73 8.38
C ARG A 170 0.02 -4.06 9.58
N ARG A 171 0.83 -3.53 10.47
CA ARG A 171 0.39 -2.76 11.64
C ARG A 171 0.77 -1.31 11.46
N LEU A 172 -0.19 -0.42 11.63
CA LEU A 172 -0.01 1.02 11.51
C LEU A 172 -0.42 1.69 12.82
N PHE A 173 0.39 2.64 13.26
CA PHE A 173 0.07 3.52 14.36
C PHE A 173 0.30 4.97 13.93
N LEU A 174 -0.79 5.73 13.87
CA LEU A 174 -0.74 7.16 13.62
C LEU A 174 -0.80 7.89 14.96
N ASP A 175 0.31 8.52 15.35
CA ASP A 175 0.40 9.33 16.56
C ASP A 175 -0.15 10.73 16.27
N LEU A 176 -1.26 11.10 16.91
CA LEU A 176 -1.93 12.38 16.64
C LEU A 176 -1.18 13.57 17.23
N LYS A 177 -0.41 13.34 18.31
CA LYS A 177 0.31 14.40 19.02
C LYS A 177 1.67 14.68 18.38
N ALA A 178 2.38 13.62 18.01
CA ALA A 178 3.69 13.74 17.36
C ALA A 178 3.59 13.92 15.83
N ASP A 179 2.40 13.77 15.24
CA ASP A 179 2.13 13.87 13.80
C ASP A 179 3.09 12.98 12.98
N GLU A 180 3.23 11.73 13.45
CA GLU A 180 4.08 10.72 12.85
C GLU A 180 3.30 9.42 12.62
N LEU A 181 3.65 8.72 11.54
CA LEU A 181 3.12 7.42 11.19
C LEU A 181 4.19 6.37 11.43
N ARG A 182 3.89 5.38 12.25
CA ARG A 182 4.72 4.19 12.47
C ARG A 182 4.06 3.00 11.78
N GLY A 183 4.86 2.18 11.11
CA GLY A 183 4.41 0.96 10.49
C GLY A 183 5.31 -0.22 10.79
N GLU A 184 4.72 -1.41 10.83
CA GLU A 184 5.42 -2.69 10.90
C GLU A 184 4.77 -3.64 9.88
N ASP A 185 5.56 -4.14 8.95
CA ASP A 185 5.18 -5.20 8.02
C ASP A 185 5.86 -6.49 8.46
N SER A 186 5.06 -7.52 8.73
CA SER A 186 5.51 -8.81 9.23
C SER A 186 5.04 -9.95 8.34
N LEU A 187 5.94 -10.87 8.03
CA LEU A 187 5.62 -12.18 7.48
C LEU A 187 5.57 -13.17 8.64
N LEU A 188 4.39 -13.71 8.92
CA LEU A 188 4.15 -14.63 10.03
C LEU A 188 4.02 -16.06 9.50
N PRO A 189 4.68 -17.06 10.12
CA PRO A 189 4.51 -18.46 9.74
C PRO A 189 3.08 -18.93 10.02
N ILE A 190 2.47 -19.64 9.07
CA ILE A 190 1.20 -20.36 9.29
C ILE A 190 1.46 -21.60 10.17
N VAL A 191 2.60 -22.26 9.96
CA VAL A 191 3.10 -23.34 10.79
C VAL A 191 4.54 -23.02 11.17
N SER A 192 4.81 -22.87 12.46
CA SER A 192 6.15 -22.62 12.98
C SER A 192 7.01 -23.89 12.88
N GLY A 193 8.25 -23.73 12.44
CA GLY A 193 9.24 -24.81 12.41
C GLY A 193 10.18 -24.79 13.62
N GLY A 194 10.75 -25.95 13.95
CA GLY A 194 11.82 -26.07 14.96
C GLY A 194 13.13 -25.40 14.52
N GLU A 195 14.08 -25.29 15.45
CA GLU A 195 15.37 -24.61 15.20
C GLU A 195 16.19 -25.23 14.06
N ASP A 196 16.04 -26.55 13.87
CA ASP A 196 16.72 -27.37 12.85
C ASP A 196 15.99 -27.43 11.49
N GLY A 197 14.98 -26.57 11.28
CA GLY A 197 14.28 -26.49 10.00
C GLY A 197 15.19 -26.12 8.81
N PRO A 198 14.76 -26.43 7.57
CA PRO A 198 15.53 -26.15 6.37
C PRO A 198 15.90 -24.67 6.26
N ARG A 199 17.16 -24.37 5.94
CA ARG A 199 17.68 -23.00 5.82
C ARG A 199 17.35 -22.37 4.47
N ARG A 200 16.07 -22.36 4.10
CA ARG A 200 15.61 -21.72 2.86
C ARG A 200 15.20 -20.29 3.15
N TYR A 201 15.94 -19.34 2.57
CA TYR A 201 15.61 -17.92 2.63
C TYR A 201 14.88 -17.50 1.36
N LEU A 202 13.78 -16.77 1.52
CA LEU A 202 13.08 -16.09 0.45
C LEU A 202 13.34 -14.59 0.57
N PRO A 203 13.70 -13.88 -0.51
CA PRO A 203 13.74 -12.42 -0.45
C PRO A 203 12.31 -11.89 -0.28
N PHE A 204 12.16 -10.80 0.45
CA PHE A 204 10.92 -10.04 0.47
C PHE A 204 11.24 -8.54 0.50
N MET A 205 10.30 -7.75 0.01
CA MET A 205 10.43 -6.32 -0.05
C MET A 205 9.14 -5.61 0.33
N ILE A 206 9.28 -4.40 0.85
CA ILE A 206 8.18 -3.47 1.05
C ILE A 206 8.43 -2.29 0.13
N SER A 207 7.49 -2.07 -0.78
CA SER A 207 7.55 -0.98 -1.74
C SER A 207 6.73 0.20 -1.21
N PHE A 208 7.24 1.41 -1.42
CA PHE A 208 6.50 2.66 -1.30
C PHE A 208 6.62 3.41 -2.62
N HIS A 209 5.61 3.29 -3.47
CA HIS A 209 5.58 3.99 -4.77
C HIS A 209 5.31 5.47 -4.52
N LEU A 210 6.15 6.30 -5.12
CA LEU A 210 6.05 7.74 -5.01
C LEU A 210 5.03 8.25 -6.04
N HIS A 211 4.25 9.23 -5.64
CA HIS A 211 3.49 10.01 -6.61
C HIS A 211 4.46 10.71 -7.58
N PRO A 212 4.13 10.93 -8.87
CA PRO A 212 5.01 11.59 -9.83
C PRO A 212 5.47 12.99 -9.42
N ASP A 213 4.68 13.68 -8.60
CA ASP A 213 5.01 15.02 -8.10
C ASP A 213 5.80 14.98 -6.78
N ALA A 214 6.05 13.79 -6.24
CA ALA A 214 6.90 13.56 -5.09
C ALA A 214 8.29 13.10 -5.52
N ARG A 215 9.31 13.55 -4.80
CA ARG A 215 10.70 13.17 -5.02
C ARG A 215 11.31 12.62 -3.74
N ALA A 216 12.16 11.62 -3.89
CA ALA A 216 12.86 10.98 -2.79
C ALA A 216 14.38 11.03 -2.98
N SER A 217 15.11 11.15 -1.88
CA SER A 217 16.58 11.05 -1.86
C SER A 217 17.03 10.24 -0.66
N LEU A 218 17.95 9.29 -0.89
CA LEU A 218 18.57 8.50 0.16
C LEU A 218 19.58 9.37 0.93
N ALA A 219 19.53 9.34 2.25
CA ALA A 219 20.47 10.06 3.10
C ALA A 219 21.85 9.39 3.10
N ARG A 220 22.84 10.09 3.66
CA ARG A 220 24.23 9.61 3.76
C ARG A 220 24.39 8.35 4.61
N ASP A 221 23.44 8.06 5.50
CA ASP A 221 23.41 6.83 6.30
C ASP A 221 23.04 5.58 5.48
N GLY A 222 22.61 5.75 4.22
CA GLY A 222 22.18 4.66 3.35
C GLY A 222 20.87 3.98 3.78
N LYS A 223 20.14 4.55 4.74
CA LYS A 223 18.93 3.95 5.36
C LYS A 223 17.74 4.89 5.35
N SER A 224 17.95 6.15 5.71
CA SER A 224 16.87 7.14 5.83
C SER A 224 16.56 7.73 4.46
N VAL A 225 15.27 7.85 4.11
CA VAL A 225 14.85 8.46 2.85
C VAL A 225 14.10 9.75 3.12
N LEU A 226 14.54 10.85 2.51
CA LEU A 226 13.84 12.13 2.54
C LEU A 226 12.87 12.18 1.36
N ILE A 227 11.59 12.42 1.65
CA ILE A 227 10.52 12.56 0.65
C ILE A 227 10.02 14.00 0.69
N LYS A 228 9.84 14.62 -0.48
CA LYS A 228 9.28 15.97 -0.64
C LYS A 228 8.23 15.96 -1.75
N GLY A 229 7.06 16.55 -1.48
CA GLY A 229 6.06 16.84 -2.49
C GLY A 229 6.25 18.23 -3.12
N GLN A 230 5.17 18.78 -3.66
CA GLN A 230 5.15 20.10 -4.31
C GLN A 230 5.34 21.24 -3.31
N SER A 231 4.86 21.07 -2.07
CA SER A 231 5.05 22.07 -1.01
C SER A 231 6.50 22.22 -0.52
N ASN A 232 7.40 21.32 -0.95
CA ASN A 232 8.79 21.21 -0.50
C ASN A 232 8.98 20.88 0.99
N VAL A 233 7.90 20.66 1.75
CA VAL A 233 7.98 20.14 3.13
C VAL A 233 8.58 18.73 3.10
N GLY A 234 9.64 18.54 3.88
CA GLY A 234 10.35 17.27 3.97
C GLY A 234 9.70 16.28 4.93
N TRP A 235 9.75 15.00 4.57
CA TRP A 235 9.31 13.89 5.40
C TRP A 235 10.39 12.80 5.41
N TRP A 236 10.82 12.40 6.60
CA TRP A 236 11.78 11.32 6.78
C TRP A 236 11.07 9.99 6.90
N LEU A 237 11.37 9.06 5.99
CA LEU A 237 11.07 7.64 6.12
C LEU A 237 12.31 6.93 6.69
N ARG A 238 12.25 6.54 7.96
CA ARG A 238 13.28 5.75 8.65
C ARG A 238 12.82 4.31 8.79
N ASN A 239 13.73 3.35 8.80
CA ASN A 239 13.41 1.93 8.84
C ASN A 239 14.58 1.09 9.40
N ASP A 240 14.30 -0.18 9.72
CA ASP A 240 15.29 -1.17 10.15
C ASP A 240 15.54 -2.28 9.10
N ALA A 241 15.22 -2.04 7.83
CA ALA A 241 15.44 -3.01 6.75
C ALA A 241 16.94 -3.29 6.52
N VAL A 242 17.26 -4.43 5.88
CA VAL A 242 18.65 -4.82 5.59
C VAL A 242 19.25 -3.93 4.50
N GLU A 243 18.49 -3.60 3.48
CA GLU A 243 18.89 -2.71 2.38
C GLU A 243 17.73 -1.77 2.03
N VAL A 244 18.07 -0.54 1.65
CA VAL A 244 17.13 0.48 1.19
C VAL A 244 17.58 0.97 -0.18
N ALA A 245 16.67 0.97 -1.15
CA ALA A 245 16.94 1.45 -2.49
C ALA A 245 15.83 2.39 -2.97
N ILE A 246 16.17 3.29 -3.89
CA ILE A 246 15.20 4.05 -4.68
C ILE A 246 15.30 3.55 -6.10
N ALA A 247 14.23 2.94 -6.62
CA ALA A 247 14.16 2.39 -7.96
C ALA A 247 13.24 3.25 -8.86
N PRO A 248 13.48 3.28 -10.18
CA PRO A 248 12.51 3.83 -11.13
C PRO A 248 11.18 3.08 -11.07
N SER A 249 10.07 3.80 -11.24
CA SER A 249 8.73 3.24 -11.35
C SER A 249 7.91 4.01 -12.39
N ALA A 250 6.73 3.49 -12.70
CA ALA A 250 5.70 4.21 -13.43
C ALA A 250 4.52 4.52 -12.50
N HIS A 251 3.79 5.58 -12.81
CA HIS A 251 2.48 5.87 -12.24
C HIS A 251 1.52 6.14 -13.40
N PHE A 252 0.32 5.57 -13.34
CA PHE A 252 -0.68 5.68 -14.38
C PHE A 252 -1.81 6.60 -13.92
N ASP A 253 -2.11 7.56 -14.77
CA ASP A 253 -3.20 8.50 -14.60
C ASP A 253 -3.95 8.59 -15.92
N HIS A 254 -5.23 8.22 -15.93
CA HIS A 254 -6.09 8.22 -17.12
C HIS A 254 -5.46 7.52 -18.34
N GLY A 255 -4.95 6.30 -18.13
CA GLY A 255 -4.27 5.52 -19.18
C GLY A 255 -2.87 6.01 -19.59
N HIS A 256 -2.39 7.15 -19.06
CA HIS A 256 -1.09 7.71 -19.37
C HIS A 256 -0.03 7.39 -18.31
N ALA A 257 1.09 6.82 -18.75
CA ALA A 257 2.23 6.55 -17.89
C ALA A 257 3.02 7.84 -17.61
N ARG A 258 3.26 8.12 -16.34
CA ARG A 258 4.17 9.15 -15.83
C ARG A 258 5.37 8.48 -15.15
N ARG A 259 6.56 9.04 -15.34
CA ARG A 259 7.75 8.59 -14.62
C ARG A 259 7.60 8.87 -13.13
N ALA A 260 7.94 7.89 -12.31
CA ALA A 260 7.90 7.98 -10.85
C ALA A 260 9.11 7.25 -10.25
N GLY A 261 9.21 7.28 -8.93
CA GLY A 261 10.17 6.48 -8.16
C GLY A 261 9.47 5.54 -7.19
N THR A 262 10.21 4.62 -6.61
CA THR A 262 9.72 3.73 -5.54
C THR A 262 10.83 3.51 -4.54
N ILE A 263 10.49 3.67 -3.27
CA ILE A 263 11.39 3.31 -2.17
C ILE A 263 11.16 1.84 -1.88
N VAL A 264 12.24 1.05 -1.91
CA VAL A 264 12.19 -0.41 -1.70
C VAL A 264 12.99 -0.74 -0.46
N LEU A 265 12.31 -1.28 0.55
CA LEU A 265 12.92 -1.83 1.76
C LEU A 265 13.09 -3.33 1.56
N LYS A 266 14.32 -3.84 1.55
CA LYS A 266 14.60 -5.26 1.27
C LYS A 266 15.05 -6.02 2.51
N SER A 267 14.63 -7.27 2.60
CA SER A 267 15.10 -8.23 3.59
C SER A 267 14.90 -9.66 3.09
N GLN A 268 15.16 -10.65 3.95
CA GLN A 268 14.93 -12.07 3.67
C GLN A 268 14.15 -12.71 4.81
N VAL A 269 13.34 -13.69 4.48
CA VAL A 269 12.52 -14.44 5.43
C VAL A 269 12.83 -15.92 5.34
N ARG A 270 12.87 -16.58 6.50
CA ARG A 270 12.71 -18.03 6.60
C ARG A 270 11.22 -18.31 6.85
N PRO A 271 10.49 -18.96 5.95
CA PRO A 271 9.04 -19.12 6.05
C PRO A 271 8.57 -19.66 7.40
N GLU A 272 9.34 -20.56 8.01
CA GLU A 272 9.03 -21.22 9.28
C GLU A 272 9.35 -20.38 10.53
N LYS A 273 10.09 -19.28 10.38
CA LYS A 273 10.42 -18.32 11.47
C LYS A 273 9.71 -16.98 11.32
N GLY A 274 9.35 -16.60 10.10
CA GLY A 274 8.85 -15.27 9.79
C GLY A 274 9.95 -14.21 9.78
N ALA A 275 9.55 -12.98 9.49
CA ALA A 275 10.42 -11.80 9.46
C ALA A 275 9.57 -10.53 9.60
N LYS A 276 10.21 -9.41 9.91
CA LYS A 276 9.53 -8.11 9.94
C LYS A 276 10.45 -6.96 9.61
N ILE A 277 9.87 -5.85 9.15
CA ILE A 277 10.52 -4.56 8.98
C ILE A 277 9.62 -3.50 9.64
N ARG A 278 10.22 -2.64 10.45
CA ARG A 278 9.58 -1.47 11.04
C ARG A 278 10.02 -0.22 10.29
N TRP A 279 9.09 0.69 10.09
CA TRP A 279 9.34 1.96 9.45
C TRP A 279 8.58 3.10 10.14
N LYS A 280 9.06 4.31 9.95
CA LYS A 280 8.49 5.52 10.54
C LYS A 280 8.56 6.67 9.55
N LEU A 281 7.44 7.32 9.30
CA LEU A 281 7.31 8.54 8.52
C LEU A 281 7.02 9.71 9.47
N ALA A 282 7.89 10.70 9.50
CA ALA A 282 7.72 11.90 10.32
C ALA A 282 8.22 13.13 9.57
N ARG A 283 7.69 14.31 9.90
CA ARG A 283 8.13 15.56 9.28
C ARG A 283 9.62 15.77 9.53
N ALA A 284 10.35 16.21 8.50
CA ALA A 284 11.72 16.66 8.64
C ALA A 284 11.70 18.02 9.34
N ALA A 285 12.47 18.15 10.43
CA ALA A 285 12.70 19.45 11.03
C ALA A 285 13.41 20.36 10.00
N ASP A 286 12.98 21.61 9.94
CA ASP A 286 13.71 22.64 9.20
C ASP A 286 15.01 22.90 9.99
N HIS A 287 16.15 22.64 9.36
CA HIS A 287 17.48 23.02 9.89
C HIS A 287 17.83 24.42 9.43
#